data_AF-A0A8S7IKQ1-F1
#
_entry.id   AF-A0A8S7IKQ1-F1
#
_cell.length_a   1.000
_cell.length_b   1.000
_cell.length_c   1.000
_cell.angle_alpha   90.00
_cell.angle_beta   90.00
_cell.angle_gamma   90.00
#
_symmetry.space_group_name_H-M   'P 1'
#
loop_
_entity.id
_entity.type
_entity.pdbx_description
1 polymer ?
#
loop_
_entity_poly.entity_id
_entity_poly.type
_entity_poly.pdbx_seq_one_letter_code
_entity_poly.pdbx_strand_id
1 'polypeptide(L)'
;ASRTDYTDIIARSVKINAGIWAQDLKVTTGRNNVDIAHGQTEKKAADASSQPQVALDVSSLGGMYAGKIRLVGTETGVGVRNAGHIGAQAGAVTLTADGRIENSGSISAKTDVHLATTRELHNSGSVYAGQDTQIQSDGVFTHTGSVASRRNTRIQTARLTGGERSLLAAGVKDDGRLAEAGNLTVSTTGELAAHGQVLSGGDMQLKGQGLDLSNSRIQGQHTELDAGSGNLSTQNAQLSAGTLSARTAGQFSNNGGTVNADTLQISAQSLSNHRGKLIQTGTGDFSLNLPGGVDNREGLLAANGAVRLDALSLDNRRGKVQAAQSGSLQVKTTGAVDNQQGRLLASRDILINTQALNNDNGLISAAAGTGRIKTQQAVSNTEGRMESAGRLDISAGSLNNHQGTVVSDGLSVTLDGALDNTSGRLLSQKTLSVSGRELVSDDGLIQSGSDMTLDVQDGVLSNRNTKTRGGISSAGTLTVRAGMLNNQQGFMAGQKDMTLNAGMLDNRQGVLGSQASLQISSGT
;
A
#
# COMPACT_ATOMS: atom_id res chain seq x y z
N ALA A 1 2.56 35.68 46.83
CA ALA A 1 1.72 34.52 47.21
C ALA A 1 0.43 35.06 47.82
N SER A 2 -0.69 35.01 47.09
CA SER A 2 -2.01 35.30 47.67
C SER A 2 -2.52 34.04 48.40
N ARG A 3 -3.16 34.23 49.56
CA ARG A 3 -3.64 33.19 50.49
C ARG A 3 -5.05 32.67 50.13
N THR A 4 -5.38 32.58 48.84
CA THR A 4 -6.67 32.04 48.39
C THR A 4 -6.42 30.87 47.47
N ASP A 5 -6.86 29.68 47.89
CA ASP A 5 -6.66 28.41 47.18
C ASP A 5 -7.45 28.32 45.87
N TYR A 6 -8.30 29.30 45.57
CA TYR A 6 -9.07 29.34 44.35
C TYR A 6 -9.23 30.76 43.80
N THR A 7 -9.52 30.87 42.51
CA THR A 7 -9.93 32.09 41.82
C THR A 7 -11.07 31.76 40.89
N ASP A 8 -12.15 32.51 41.03
CA ASP A 8 -13.43 32.26 40.40
C ASP A 8 -13.83 33.50 39.60
N ILE A 9 -14.00 33.35 38.29
CA ILE A 9 -14.37 34.44 37.38
C ILE A 9 -15.72 34.10 36.73
N ILE A 10 -16.77 34.82 37.12
CA ILE A 10 -18.10 34.74 36.51
C ILE A 10 -18.34 36.05 35.78
N ALA A 11 -18.45 35.99 34.47
CA ALA A 11 -18.87 37.13 33.67
C ALA A 11 -19.56 36.65 32.40
N ARG A 12 -20.26 37.52 31.68
CA ARG A 12 -20.78 37.14 30.36
C ARG A 12 -19.64 36.98 29.34
N SER A 13 -18.62 37.83 29.42
CA SER A 13 -17.41 37.81 28.60
C SER A 13 -16.20 38.22 29.44
N VAL A 14 -15.05 37.59 29.20
CA VAL A 14 -13.81 37.81 29.95
C VAL A 14 -12.66 38.09 28.99
N LYS A 15 -11.89 39.15 29.24
CA LYS A 15 -10.66 39.46 28.52
C LYS A 15 -9.47 39.45 29.47
N ILE A 16 -8.48 38.61 29.18
CA ILE A 16 -7.26 38.44 29.97
C ILE A 16 -6.07 39.06 29.24
N ASN A 17 -5.54 40.16 29.80
CA ASN A 17 -4.38 40.89 29.26
C ASN A 17 -3.18 40.92 30.22
N ALA A 18 -3.24 40.14 31.29
CA ALA A 18 -2.17 39.96 32.27
C ALA A 18 -2.19 38.52 32.78
N GLY A 19 -1.21 38.14 33.59
CA GLY A 19 -1.21 36.84 34.24
C GLY A 19 -2.26 36.73 35.34
N ILE A 20 -2.90 35.57 35.44
CA ILE A 20 -3.74 35.14 36.57
C ILE A 20 -3.05 33.94 37.20
N TRP A 21 -2.89 33.96 38.54
CA TRP A 21 -2.27 32.89 39.32
C TRP A 21 -3.22 32.39 40.41
N ALA A 22 -3.47 31.09 40.47
CA ALA A 22 -4.36 30.45 41.47
C ALA A 22 -3.94 28.99 41.76
N GLN A 23 -4.51 28.33 42.77
CA GLN A 23 -4.39 26.85 42.89
C GLN A 23 -5.52 26.15 42.12
N ASP A 24 -6.77 26.59 42.28
CA ASP A 24 -7.91 26.21 41.43
C ASP A 24 -8.46 27.45 40.70
N LEU A 25 -8.45 27.45 39.37
CA LEU A 25 -9.01 28.55 38.56
C LEU A 25 -10.25 28.08 37.81
N LYS A 26 -11.39 28.70 38.12
CA LYS A 26 -12.66 28.46 37.42
C LYS A 26 -13.11 29.73 36.71
N VAL A 27 -13.37 29.63 35.41
CA VAL A 27 -13.92 30.72 34.60
C VAL A 27 -15.22 30.25 33.96
N THR A 28 -16.32 30.92 34.27
CA THR A 28 -17.63 30.64 33.69
C THR A 28 -18.08 31.87 32.90
N THR A 29 -18.21 31.70 31.59
CA THR A 29 -18.60 32.73 30.62
C THR A 29 -19.96 32.46 30.00
N GLY A 30 -20.64 33.51 29.54
CA GLY A 30 -21.99 33.45 28.99
C GLY A 30 -23.08 33.77 30.02
N ARG A 31 -24.35 33.58 29.61
CA ARG A 31 -25.52 33.84 30.46
C ARG A 31 -25.84 32.63 31.32
N ASN A 32 -25.45 32.67 32.59
CA ASN A 32 -25.57 31.53 33.50
C ASN A 32 -26.18 31.91 34.84
N ASN A 33 -26.83 30.94 35.48
CA ASN A 33 -26.96 30.88 36.93
C ASN A 33 -25.84 29.96 37.45
N VAL A 34 -25.05 30.43 38.41
CA VAL A 34 -23.88 29.72 38.91
C VAL A 34 -24.02 29.58 40.41
N ASP A 35 -23.84 28.36 40.92
CA ASP A 35 -23.95 28.08 42.35
C ASP A 35 -22.78 28.65 43.16
N ILE A 36 -22.96 28.79 44.48
CA ILE A 36 -21.96 29.41 45.36
C ILE A 36 -20.65 28.62 45.43
N ALA A 37 -20.71 27.29 45.22
CA ALA A 37 -19.53 26.42 45.19
C ALA A 37 -18.86 26.39 43.80
N HIS A 38 -19.46 27.07 42.82
CA HIS A 38 -18.95 27.17 41.46
C HIS A 38 -18.73 25.79 40.81
N GLY A 39 -19.59 24.83 41.16
CA GLY A 39 -19.58 23.45 40.71
C GLY A 39 -20.65 23.16 39.68
N GLN A 40 -21.74 23.91 39.67
CA GLN A 40 -22.89 23.75 38.78
C GLN A 40 -23.20 25.05 38.03
N THR A 41 -23.39 24.92 36.72
CA THR A 41 -23.70 26.04 35.83
C THR A 41 -24.99 25.72 35.08
N GLU A 42 -26.05 26.47 35.35
CA GLU A 42 -27.31 26.39 34.60
C GLU A 42 -27.35 27.49 33.53
N LYS A 43 -27.40 27.06 32.27
CA LYS A 43 -27.49 27.97 31.12
C LYS A 43 -28.84 28.71 31.14
N LYS A 44 -28.80 30.04 31.07
CA LYS A 44 -30.00 30.88 30.89
C LYS A 44 -30.40 30.96 29.42
N ALA A 45 -31.66 31.28 29.14
CA ALA A 45 -32.15 31.47 27.77
C ALA A 45 -31.25 32.43 26.97
N ALA A 46 -31.12 32.20 25.66
CA ALA A 46 -30.33 33.07 24.79
C ALA A 46 -30.97 34.48 24.70
N ASP A 47 -30.14 35.51 24.56
CA ASP A 47 -30.57 36.86 24.20
C ASP A 47 -29.69 37.36 23.05
N ALA A 48 -30.22 37.20 21.83
CA ALA A 48 -29.51 37.48 20.59
C ALA A 48 -29.31 38.98 20.32
N SER A 49 -29.96 39.87 21.07
CA SER A 49 -29.89 41.33 20.84
C SER A 49 -28.57 41.96 21.29
N SER A 50 -27.74 41.24 22.07
CA SER A 50 -26.54 41.79 22.74
C SER A 50 -25.39 40.78 22.90
N GLN A 51 -25.23 39.86 21.93
CA GLN A 51 -24.26 38.78 22.04
C GLN A 51 -22.80 39.29 21.97
N PRO A 52 -21.91 38.92 22.92
CA PRO A 52 -20.50 39.27 22.85
C PRO A 52 -19.80 38.58 21.68
N GLN A 53 -18.70 39.16 21.18
CA GLN A 53 -17.91 38.55 20.10
C GLN A 53 -17.13 37.31 20.55
N VAL A 54 -16.63 37.32 21.78
CA VAL A 54 -15.82 36.26 22.40
C VAL A 54 -16.22 36.09 23.85
N ALA A 55 -16.28 34.84 24.31
CA ALA A 55 -16.69 34.48 25.67
C ALA A 55 -15.47 34.62 26.58
N LEU A 56 -14.32 34.12 26.11
CA LEU A 56 -13.03 34.25 26.77
C LEU A 56 -11.97 34.61 25.72
N ASP A 57 -11.24 35.70 25.95
CA ASP A 57 -10.12 36.14 25.10
C ASP A 57 -8.86 36.29 25.95
N VAL A 58 -7.90 35.38 25.77
CA VAL A 58 -6.58 35.43 26.40
C VAL A 58 -5.60 36.00 25.38
N SER A 59 -5.14 37.22 25.60
CA SER A 59 -4.16 37.86 24.71
C SER A 59 -2.76 37.25 24.89
N SER A 60 -1.86 37.53 23.94
CA SER A 60 -0.45 37.10 24.01
C SER A 60 0.34 37.69 25.18
N LEU A 61 -0.12 38.81 25.75
CA LEU A 61 0.44 39.43 26.95
C LEU A 61 -0.19 38.88 28.24
N GLY A 62 -1.30 38.13 28.11
CA GLY A 62 -2.01 37.50 29.21
C GLY A 62 -1.65 36.03 29.40
N GLY A 63 -2.07 35.47 30.54
CA GLY A 63 -1.97 34.04 30.78
C GLY A 63 -2.73 33.60 32.02
N MET A 64 -3.06 32.32 32.07
CA MET A 64 -3.69 31.67 33.22
C MET A 64 -2.75 30.55 33.70
N TYR A 65 -2.34 30.64 34.96
CA TYR A 65 -1.37 29.75 35.60
C TYR A 65 -1.98 29.24 36.90
N ALA A 66 -2.45 28.00 36.91
CA ALA A 66 -3.04 27.44 38.12
C ALA A 66 -2.60 26.01 38.42
N GLY A 67 -2.92 25.50 39.61
CA GLY A 67 -2.82 24.07 39.89
C GLY A 67 -3.77 23.28 38.99
N LYS A 68 -5.02 23.72 38.87
CA LYS A 68 -6.07 23.18 38.00
C LYS A 68 -6.85 24.33 37.33
N ILE A 69 -7.29 24.14 36.08
CA ILE A 69 -8.06 25.15 35.33
C ILE A 69 -9.34 24.54 34.77
N ARG A 70 -10.50 25.17 35.01
CA ARG A 70 -11.79 24.86 34.38
C ARG A 70 -12.39 26.09 33.72
N LEU A 71 -12.59 26.05 32.41
CA LEU A 71 -13.15 27.12 31.59
C LEU A 71 -14.44 26.64 30.93
N VAL A 72 -15.55 27.35 31.13
CA VAL A 72 -16.86 26.97 30.59
C VAL A 72 -17.48 28.18 29.91
N GLY A 73 -17.69 28.11 28.60
CA GLY A 73 -18.45 29.07 27.80
C GLY A 73 -19.77 28.49 27.35
N THR A 74 -20.88 29.05 27.81
CA THR A 74 -22.23 28.47 27.57
C THR A 74 -23.06 29.26 26.54
N GLU A 75 -22.57 30.40 26.07
CA GLU A 75 -23.33 31.24 25.14
C GLU A 75 -23.16 30.72 23.70
N THR A 76 -24.23 30.18 23.13
CA THR A 76 -24.22 29.51 21.82
C THR A 76 -23.65 30.41 20.73
N GLY A 77 -22.59 29.96 20.06
CA GLY A 77 -21.92 30.70 18.99
C GLY A 77 -20.85 31.69 19.45
N VAL A 78 -20.70 31.92 20.77
CA VAL A 78 -19.62 32.74 21.32
C VAL A 78 -18.46 31.85 21.71
N GLY A 79 -17.33 32.07 21.06
CA GLY A 79 -16.15 31.21 21.19
C GLY A 79 -15.16 31.59 22.28
N VAL A 80 -14.11 30.79 22.41
CA VAL A 80 -12.94 31.05 23.23
C VAL A 80 -11.73 31.24 22.32
N ARG A 81 -10.95 32.30 22.58
CA ARG A 81 -9.70 32.59 21.88
C ARG A 81 -8.55 32.59 22.88
N ASN A 82 -7.51 31.81 22.59
CA ASN A 82 -6.26 31.79 23.34
C ASN A 82 -5.08 32.14 22.43
N ALA A 83 -4.48 33.31 22.65
CA ALA A 83 -3.21 33.71 22.06
C ALA A 83 -2.06 33.74 23.09
N GLY A 84 -2.36 33.52 24.37
CA GLY A 84 -1.39 33.51 25.48
C GLY A 84 -1.06 32.10 25.97
N HIS A 85 -0.94 31.95 27.29
CA HIS A 85 -0.67 30.66 27.94
C HIS A 85 -1.81 30.26 28.89
N ILE A 86 -2.32 29.04 28.75
CA ILE A 86 -3.27 28.42 29.68
C ILE A 86 -2.60 27.17 30.24
N GLY A 87 -2.18 27.19 31.51
CA GLY A 87 -1.34 26.14 32.09
C GLY A 87 -1.77 25.66 33.46
N ALA A 88 -2.01 24.36 33.58
CA ALA A 88 -2.21 23.69 34.86
C ALA A 88 -0.91 23.01 35.34
N GLN A 89 -0.34 23.48 36.46
CA GLN A 89 0.95 23.04 37.00
C GLN A 89 0.87 21.73 37.81
N ALA A 90 -0.31 21.37 38.32
CA ALA A 90 -0.49 20.19 39.16
C ALA A 90 -1.57 19.22 38.63
N GLY A 91 -2.58 19.73 37.94
CA GLY A 91 -3.75 18.99 37.47
C GLY A 91 -4.08 19.26 36.00
N ALA A 92 -5.38 19.24 35.70
CA ALA A 92 -5.91 19.29 34.35
C ALA A 92 -6.29 20.71 33.90
N VAL A 93 -6.35 20.90 32.58
CA VAL A 93 -7.04 22.00 31.92
C VAL A 93 -8.29 21.45 31.24
N THR A 94 -9.47 21.92 31.64
CA THR A 94 -10.74 21.62 30.96
C THR A 94 -11.30 22.90 30.36
N LEU A 95 -11.55 22.92 29.05
CA LEU A 95 -12.18 24.02 28.33
C LEU A 95 -13.37 23.49 27.53
N THR A 96 -14.57 23.94 27.87
CA THR A 96 -15.80 23.63 27.12
C THR A 96 -16.40 24.92 26.58
N ALA A 97 -16.81 24.95 25.31
CA ALA A 97 -17.44 26.12 24.71
C ALA A 97 -18.61 25.75 23.79
N ASP A 98 -19.77 26.39 23.96
CA ASP A 98 -20.91 26.30 23.03
C ASP A 98 -20.69 27.11 21.72
N GLY A 99 -19.45 27.50 21.45
CA GLY A 99 -18.97 28.24 20.30
C GLY A 99 -17.55 27.81 19.93
N ARG A 100 -16.95 28.43 18.92
CA ARG A 100 -15.63 28.04 18.39
C ARG A 100 -14.52 28.10 19.46
N ILE A 101 -13.56 27.19 19.44
CA ILE A 101 -12.31 27.32 20.20
C ILE A 101 -11.16 27.66 19.24
N GLU A 102 -10.44 28.74 19.48
CA GLU A 102 -9.26 29.15 18.71
C GLU A 102 -8.02 29.19 19.62
N ASN A 103 -7.05 28.31 19.39
CA ASN A 103 -5.78 28.29 20.08
C ASN A 103 -4.63 28.64 19.12
N SER A 104 -4.09 29.85 19.27
CA SER A 104 -2.85 30.29 18.65
C SER A 104 -1.69 30.43 19.65
N GLY A 105 -1.98 30.29 20.95
CA GLY A 105 -1.01 30.29 22.04
C GLY A 105 -0.64 28.88 22.50
N SER A 106 -0.54 28.68 23.81
CA SER A 106 -0.24 27.39 24.43
C SER A 106 -1.31 26.99 25.44
N ILE A 107 -1.68 25.71 25.41
CA ILE A 107 -2.51 25.05 26.42
C ILE A 107 -1.71 23.87 26.95
N SER A 108 -1.41 23.87 28.25
CA SER A 108 -0.62 22.80 28.87
C SER A 108 -1.18 22.34 30.21
N ALA A 109 -1.06 21.06 30.51
CA ALA A 109 -1.47 20.49 31.80
C ALA A 109 -0.45 19.48 32.31
N LYS A 110 -0.28 19.39 33.63
CA LYS A 110 0.52 18.35 34.26
C LYS A 110 -0.15 16.97 34.17
N THR A 111 -1.48 16.95 34.26
CA THR A 111 -2.29 15.76 33.96
C THR A 111 -2.91 15.91 32.57
N ASP A 112 -4.20 16.20 32.49
CA ASP A 112 -4.99 16.05 31.26
C ASP A 112 -5.35 17.40 30.65
N VAL A 113 -5.46 17.43 29.33
CA VAL A 113 -6.10 18.54 28.61
C VAL A 113 -7.39 18.01 27.98
N HIS A 114 -8.53 18.62 28.32
CA HIS A 114 -9.82 18.34 27.73
C HIS A 114 -10.39 19.58 27.05
N LEU A 115 -10.52 19.56 25.73
CA LEU A 115 -11.14 20.62 24.93
C LEU A 115 -12.44 20.10 24.31
N ALA A 116 -13.57 20.76 24.52
CA ALA A 116 -14.83 20.40 23.89
C ALA A 116 -15.57 21.62 23.33
N THR A 117 -16.06 21.51 22.10
CA THR A 117 -16.87 22.54 21.46
C THR A 117 -18.00 21.97 20.62
N THR A 118 -19.13 22.69 20.58
CA THR A 118 -20.27 22.39 19.69
C THR A 118 -20.12 22.99 18.29
N ARG A 119 -19.00 23.67 18.01
CA ARG A 119 -18.67 24.33 16.73
C ARG A 119 -17.27 23.89 16.27
N GLU A 120 -16.55 24.75 15.57
CA GLU A 120 -15.19 24.45 15.08
C GLU A 120 -14.14 24.58 16.18
N LEU A 121 -13.04 23.85 16.03
CA LEU A 121 -11.83 24.05 16.80
C LEU A 121 -10.68 24.39 15.86
N HIS A 122 -9.95 25.46 16.13
CA HIS A 122 -8.76 25.85 15.39
C HIS A 122 -7.55 25.79 16.31
N ASN A 123 -6.51 25.05 15.94
CA ASN A 123 -5.25 24.98 16.67
C ASN A 123 -4.06 25.26 15.75
N SER A 124 -3.54 26.49 15.83
CA SER A 124 -2.25 26.88 15.24
C SER A 124 -1.12 26.95 16.29
N GLY A 125 -1.48 26.93 17.57
CA GLY A 125 -0.55 26.90 18.71
C GLY A 125 -0.23 25.49 19.20
N SER A 126 0.08 25.36 20.49
CA SER A 126 0.38 24.07 21.13
C SER A 126 -0.69 23.63 22.12
N VAL A 127 -0.96 22.33 22.15
CA VAL A 127 -1.73 21.62 23.18
C VAL A 127 -0.90 20.45 23.69
N TYR A 128 -0.60 20.43 24.98
CA TYR A 128 0.25 19.41 25.59
C TYR A 128 -0.28 18.93 26.95
N ALA A 129 -0.48 17.61 27.09
CA ALA A 129 -0.85 16.99 28.34
C ALA A 129 0.28 16.12 28.91
N GLY A 130 0.55 16.25 30.21
CA GLY A 130 1.46 15.37 30.93
C GLY A 130 0.90 13.96 31.15
N GLN A 131 -0.40 13.76 30.94
CA GLN A 131 -1.09 12.47 30.85
C GLN A 131 -1.85 12.41 29.53
N ASP A 132 -3.17 12.62 29.51
CA ASP A 132 -4.01 12.41 28.32
C ASP A 132 -4.52 13.72 27.70
N THR A 133 -4.61 13.78 26.38
CA THR A 133 -5.26 14.88 25.64
C THR A 133 -6.56 14.37 25.03
N GLN A 134 -7.68 15.03 25.33
CA GLN A 134 -8.99 14.76 24.73
C GLN A 134 -9.52 16.01 24.02
N ILE A 135 -9.89 15.86 22.76
CA ILE A 135 -10.49 16.93 21.94
C ILE A 135 -11.79 16.42 21.34
N GLN A 136 -12.89 17.14 21.58
CA GLN A 136 -14.21 16.92 20.99
C GLN A 136 -14.66 18.19 20.26
N SER A 137 -15.08 18.07 19.00
CA SER A 137 -15.56 19.19 18.19
C SER A 137 -16.71 18.75 17.29
N ASP A 138 -17.91 19.26 17.49
CA ASP A 138 -19.05 18.90 16.62
C ASP A 138 -18.93 19.50 15.21
N GLY A 139 -18.06 20.51 15.02
CA GLY A 139 -17.65 21.05 13.73
C GLY A 139 -16.28 20.56 13.26
N VAL A 140 -15.66 21.31 12.34
CA VAL A 140 -14.33 21.01 11.78
C VAL A 140 -13.22 21.31 12.80
N PHE A 141 -12.26 20.39 12.93
CA PHE A 141 -10.99 20.65 13.62
C PHE A 141 -9.90 21.01 12.61
N THR A 142 -9.52 22.29 12.54
CA THR A 142 -8.38 22.77 11.76
C THR A 142 -7.12 22.77 12.62
N HIS A 143 -6.09 22.03 12.20
CA HIS A 143 -4.89 21.77 12.99
C HIS A 143 -3.61 22.09 12.20
N THR A 144 -2.91 23.16 12.56
CA THR A 144 -1.64 23.56 11.92
C THR A 144 -0.47 23.65 12.90
N GLY A 145 -0.75 23.63 14.22
CA GLY A 145 0.23 23.61 15.30
C GLY A 145 0.52 22.20 15.83
N SER A 146 0.63 22.05 17.15
CA SER A 146 0.90 20.75 17.80
C SER A 146 -0.18 20.35 18.82
N VAL A 147 -0.51 19.05 18.82
CA VAL A 147 -1.33 18.38 19.84
C VAL A 147 -0.57 17.12 20.25
N ALA A 148 -0.13 17.06 21.50
CA ALA A 148 0.66 15.96 22.02
C ALA A 148 0.28 15.59 23.46
N SER A 149 0.63 14.37 23.86
CA SER A 149 0.44 13.88 25.23
C SER A 149 1.57 12.90 25.60
N ARG A 150 1.86 12.74 26.90
CA ARG A 150 2.79 11.69 27.37
C ARG A 150 2.15 10.30 27.37
N ARG A 151 0.81 10.23 27.46
CA ARG A 151 0.04 8.98 27.40
C ARG A 151 -0.78 8.97 26.12
N ASN A 152 -2.08 9.23 26.18
CA ASN A 152 -2.97 9.04 25.05
C ASN A 152 -3.50 10.36 24.52
N THR A 153 -3.69 10.42 23.21
CA THR A 153 -4.37 11.54 22.53
C THR A 153 -5.61 10.99 21.86
N ARG A 154 -6.79 11.52 22.23
CA ARG A 154 -8.07 11.15 21.64
C ARG A 154 -8.73 12.38 21.02
N ILE A 155 -9.06 12.30 19.74
CA ILE A 155 -9.68 13.38 18.98
C ILE A 155 -10.94 12.83 18.33
N GLN A 156 -12.07 13.51 18.54
CA GLN A 156 -13.36 13.21 17.96
C GLN A 156 -13.92 14.49 17.34
N THR A 157 -14.18 14.47 16.03
CA THR A 157 -14.63 15.68 15.33
C THR A 157 -15.52 15.36 14.12
N ALA A 158 -16.26 16.33 13.59
CA ALA A 158 -16.98 16.08 12.33
C ALA A 158 -16.02 15.88 11.14
N ARG A 159 -14.97 16.70 11.04
CA ARG A 159 -13.95 16.62 9.99
C ARG A 159 -12.63 17.14 10.56
N LEU A 160 -11.50 16.54 10.19
CA LEU A 160 -10.18 17.04 10.59
C LEU A 160 -9.41 17.52 9.36
N THR A 161 -8.81 18.70 9.46
CA THR A 161 -7.93 19.26 8.42
C THR A 161 -6.58 19.65 9.04
N GLY A 162 -5.58 18.79 8.86
CA GLY A 162 -4.23 18.91 9.41
C GLY A 162 -3.23 19.41 8.38
N GLY A 163 -2.53 20.52 8.65
CA GLY A 163 -1.53 21.08 7.73
C GLY A 163 -0.19 20.32 7.72
N GLU A 164 0.67 20.60 6.72
CA GLU A 164 1.96 19.91 6.52
C GLU A 164 2.97 20.09 7.66
N ARG A 165 2.84 21.14 8.46
CA ARG A 165 3.70 21.41 9.63
C ARG A 165 3.09 20.96 10.95
N SER A 166 1.92 20.33 10.90
CA SER A 166 1.19 19.94 12.10
C SER A 166 1.78 18.71 12.79
N LEU A 167 1.54 18.56 14.09
CA LEU A 167 1.94 17.40 14.88
C LEU A 167 0.75 16.88 15.68
N LEU A 168 0.31 15.66 15.36
CA LEU A 168 -0.57 14.86 16.20
C LEU A 168 0.25 13.74 16.84
N ALA A 169 0.38 13.73 18.16
CA ALA A 169 1.21 12.75 18.83
C ALA A 169 0.62 12.21 20.14
N ALA A 170 0.96 10.96 20.46
CA ALA A 170 0.73 10.33 21.74
C ALA A 170 2.01 9.60 22.18
N GLY A 171 2.24 9.48 23.49
CA GLY A 171 3.45 8.86 24.01
C GLY A 171 4.72 9.69 23.82
N VAL A 172 4.67 11.02 23.89
CA VAL A 172 5.86 11.88 23.69
C VAL A 172 6.59 12.10 25.01
N LYS A 173 7.88 11.73 25.08
CA LYS A 173 8.76 11.94 26.25
C LYS A 173 9.24 13.39 26.34
N ASP A 174 9.85 13.74 27.46
CA ASP A 174 10.39 15.08 27.76
C ASP A 174 11.53 15.48 26.83
N ASP A 175 12.27 14.50 26.32
CA ASP A 175 13.34 14.67 25.34
C ASP A 175 12.82 14.71 23.89
N GLY A 176 11.49 14.73 23.69
CA GLY A 176 10.83 14.75 22.39
C GLY A 176 10.81 13.42 21.65
N ARG A 177 11.39 12.34 22.23
CA ARG A 177 11.32 11.01 21.64
C ARG A 177 9.97 10.35 21.91
N LEU A 178 9.59 9.37 21.08
CA LEU A 178 8.45 8.52 21.35
C LEU A 178 8.76 7.52 22.47
N ALA A 179 7.80 7.31 23.36
CA ALA A 179 7.73 6.22 24.30
C ALA A 179 7.29 4.93 23.62
N GLU A 180 7.39 3.81 24.33
CA GLU A 180 6.91 2.50 23.87
C GLU A 180 5.40 2.34 24.04
N ALA A 181 4.75 3.31 24.69
CA ALA A 181 3.33 3.31 24.98
C ALA A 181 2.76 4.72 24.76
N GLY A 182 1.45 4.78 24.58
CA GLY A 182 0.70 6.02 24.37
C GLY A 182 -0.05 5.96 23.06
N ASN A 183 -1.37 5.86 23.16
CA ASN A 183 -2.22 5.58 22.01
C ASN A 183 -2.76 6.87 21.39
N LEU A 184 -2.73 6.94 20.07
CA LEU A 184 -3.34 8.01 19.30
C LEU A 184 -4.63 7.50 18.65
N THR A 185 -5.78 8.07 19.03
CA THR A 185 -7.06 7.78 18.38
C THR A 185 -7.66 9.05 17.82
N VAL A 186 -7.89 9.07 16.51
CA VAL A 186 -8.57 10.16 15.80
C VAL A 186 -9.76 9.59 15.06
N SER A 187 -10.96 10.06 15.37
CA SER A 187 -12.20 9.63 14.72
C SER A 187 -12.96 10.81 14.19
N THR A 188 -13.33 10.74 12.91
CA THR A 188 -14.16 11.73 12.22
C THR A 188 -15.45 11.11 11.70
N THR A 189 -16.53 11.88 11.64
CA THR A 189 -17.78 11.44 10.96
C THR A 189 -17.74 11.72 9.46
N GLY A 190 -16.91 12.66 9.02
CA GLY A 190 -16.53 12.93 7.64
C GLY A 190 -15.07 12.57 7.38
N GLU A 191 -14.42 13.30 6.49
CA GLU A 191 -13.02 13.07 6.10
C GLU A 191 -12.02 13.45 7.23
N LEU A 192 -10.90 12.72 7.29
CA LEU A 192 -9.74 13.05 8.10
C LEU A 192 -8.56 13.30 7.15
N ALA A 193 -8.11 14.54 7.08
CA ALA A 193 -6.92 14.94 6.34
C ALA A 193 -5.80 15.29 7.33
N ALA A 194 -4.65 14.63 7.25
CA ALA A 194 -3.50 14.90 8.12
C ALA A 194 -2.20 14.80 7.32
N HIS A 195 -1.62 15.96 6.99
CA HIS A 195 -0.45 16.06 6.10
C HIS A 195 0.89 16.26 6.83
N GLY A 196 0.87 16.38 8.16
CA GLY A 196 2.05 16.63 8.98
C GLY A 196 2.65 15.36 9.59
N GLN A 197 3.06 15.45 10.85
CA GLN A 197 3.53 14.31 11.63
C GLN A 197 2.38 13.70 12.42
N VAL A 198 2.20 12.39 12.29
CA VAL A 198 1.21 11.61 13.04
C VAL A 198 1.96 10.48 13.74
N LEU A 199 2.13 10.60 15.06
CA LEU A 199 3.06 9.78 15.82
C LEU A 199 2.37 9.11 17.01
N SER A 200 2.66 7.83 17.24
CA SER A 200 2.18 7.09 18.40
C SER A 200 3.30 6.24 18.97
N GLY A 201 3.44 6.25 20.30
CA GLY A 201 4.33 5.32 21.00
C GLY A 201 3.77 3.89 21.01
N GLY A 202 2.45 3.76 21.05
CA GLY A 202 1.72 2.48 21.03
C GLY A 202 0.81 2.36 19.81
N ASP A 203 -0.48 2.15 20.05
CA ASP A 203 -1.48 1.95 19.00
C ASP A 203 -1.86 3.27 18.34
N MET A 204 -2.12 3.24 17.04
CA MET A 204 -2.61 4.38 16.27
C MET A 204 -3.89 3.97 15.54
N GLN A 205 -4.97 4.71 15.75
CA GLN A 205 -6.24 4.51 15.06
C GLN A 205 -6.68 5.82 14.42
N LEU A 206 -6.72 5.85 13.09
CA LEU A 206 -7.22 6.98 12.30
C LEU A 206 -8.47 6.51 11.56
N LYS A 207 -9.62 7.11 11.86
CA LYS A 207 -10.91 6.72 11.31
C LYS A 207 -11.68 7.91 10.74
N GLY A 208 -12.24 7.75 9.55
CA GLY A 208 -13.09 8.73 8.88
C GLY A 208 -13.86 8.16 7.70
N GLN A 209 -14.63 8.99 7.00
CA GLN A 209 -15.28 8.66 5.71
C GLN A 209 -14.39 9.09 4.54
N GLY A 210 -13.16 8.65 4.57
CA GLY A 210 -12.05 9.12 3.74
C GLY A 210 -10.87 9.54 4.62
N LEU A 211 -9.69 9.06 4.26
CA LEU A 211 -8.43 9.40 4.93
C LEU A 211 -7.47 9.98 3.89
N ASP A 212 -7.10 11.25 4.03
CA ASP A 212 -6.02 11.85 3.27
C ASP A 212 -4.80 12.08 4.16
N LEU A 213 -3.86 11.14 4.07
CA LEU A 213 -2.60 11.16 4.81
C LEU A 213 -1.43 11.51 3.88
N SER A 214 -1.71 12.18 2.76
CA SER A 214 -0.67 12.55 1.81
C SER A 214 0.38 13.46 2.43
N ASN A 215 1.63 13.31 1.99
CA ASN A 215 2.80 14.08 2.43
C ASN A 215 3.15 13.93 3.93
N SER A 216 2.49 13.03 4.64
CA SER A 216 2.66 12.86 6.08
C SER A 216 3.86 11.99 6.46
N ARG A 217 4.33 12.15 7.70
CA ARG A 217 5.20 11.17 8.37
C ARG A 217 4.41 10.47 9.45
N ILE A 218 4.21 9.17 9.29
CA ILE A 218 3.42 8.34 10.18
C ILE A 218 4.33 7.30 10.86
N GLN A 219 4.24 7.22 12.18
CA GLN A 219 4.97 6.22 12.97
C GLN A 219 4.11 5.71 14.12
N GLY A 220 3.92 4.39 14.22
CA GLY A 220 3.18 3.73 15.30
C GLY A 220 3.55 2.25 15.42
N GLN A 221 3.15 1.56 16.49
CA GLN A 221 3.41 0.12 16.61
C GLN A 221 2.33 -0.69 15.90
N HIS A 222 1.06 -0.47 16.26
CA HIS A 222 -0.09 -1.05 15.57
C HIS A 222 -0.93 0.07 14.97
N THR A 223 -0.86 0.22 13.66
CA THR A 223 -1.52 1.32 12.95
C THR A 223 -2.75 0.81 12.23
N GLU A 224 -3.91 1.34 12.59
CA GLU A 224 -5.20 1.11 11.95
C GLU A 224 -5.65 2.37 11.20
N LEU A 225 -5.84 2.23 9.90
CA LEU A 225 -6.35 3.27 9.01
C LEU A 225 -7.70 2.79 8.46
N ASP A 226 -8.81 3.37 8.93
CA ASP A 226 -10.16 3.05 8.48
C ASP A 226 -10.80 4.26 7.78
N ALA A 227 -10.83 4.21 6.43
CA ALA A 227 -11.44 5.24 5.60
C ALA A 227 -12.94 5.02 5.34
N GLY A 228 -13.56 4.01 5.97
CA GLY A 228 -15.00 3.77 5.81
C GLY A 228 -15.39 3.58 4.34
N SER A 229 -16.35 4.38 3.87
CA SER A 229 -16.81 4.35 2.48
C SER A 229 -15.93 5.18 1.52
N GLY A 230 -15.06 6.05 2.03
CA GLY A 230 -14.20 6.92 1.24
C GLY A 230 -12.85 6.27 0.88
N ASN A 231 -12.03 6.99 0.13
CA ASN A 231 -10.69 6.55 -0.26
C ASN A 231 -9.66 6.69 0.87
N LEU A 232 -8.59 5.89 0.81
CA LEU A 232 -7.41 6.03 1.65
C LEU A 232 -6.24 6.52 0.80
N SER A 233 -5.61 7.62 1.18
CA SER A 233 -4.44 8.18 0.51
C SER A 233 -3.25 8.24 1.47
N THR A 234 -2.12 7.68 1.05
CA THR A 234 -0.78 7.80 1.66
C THR A 234 0.22 8.32 0.62
N GLN A 235 -0.26 9.11 -0.33
CA GLN A 235 0.57 9.63 -1.42
C GLN A 235 1.74 10.45 -0.87
N ASN A 236 2.95 10.19 -1.34
CA ASN A 236 4.18 10.81 -0.85
C ASN A 236 4.43 10.68 0.67
N ALA A 237 3.66 9.85 1.38
CA ALA A 237 3.81 9.67 2.81
C ALA A 237 5.01 8.77 3.14
N GLN A 238 5.56 8.94 4.34
CA GLN A 238 6.49 7.99 4.96
C GLN A 238 5.79 7.33 6.14
N LEU A 239 5.32 6.09 5.96
CA LEU A 239 4.64 5.31 6.99
C LEU A 239 5.53 4.15 7.42
N SER A 240 5.85 4.10 8.72
CA SER A 240 6.51 2.98 9.35
C SER A 240 5.66 2.45 10.50
N ALA A 241 5.37 1.15 10.49
CA ALA A 241 4.63 0.50 11.58
C ALA A 241 5.20 -0.87 11.95
N GLY A 242 4.88 -1.37 13.14
CA GLY A 242 5.00 -2.80 13.42
C GLY A 242 3.96 -3.55 12.59
N THR A 243 2.68 -3.30 12.83
CA THR A 243 1.59 -3.78 11.98
C THR A 243 0.82 -2.62 11.37
N LEU A 244 0.37 -2.79 10.13
CA LEU A 244 -0.55 -1.88 9.46
C LEU A 244 -1.80 -2.62 9.01
N SER A 245 -2.95 -2.17 9.48
CA SER A 245 -4.27 -2.51 8.95
C SER A 245 -4.83 -1.30 8.22
N ALA A 246 -4.99 -1.41 6.90
CA ALA A 246 -5.53 -0.37 6.03
C ALA A 246 -6.84 -0.84 5.41
N ARG A 247 -7.95 -0.17 5.75
CA ARG A 247 -9.30 -0.50 5.34
C ARG A 247 -9.96 0.67 4.63
N THR A 248 -10.53 0.41 3.46
CA THR A 248 -11.33 1.35 2.68
C THR A 248 -12.31 0.57 1.80
N ALA A 249 -13.54 1.05 1.62
CA ALA A 249 -14.43 0.50 0.58
C ALA A 249 -14.10 1.05 -0.82
N GLY A 250 -13.25 2.08 -0.89
CA GLY A 250 -12.79 2.73 -2.12
C GLY A 250 -11.38 2.30 -2.51
N GLN A 251 -10.66 3.20 -3.17
CA GLN A 251 -9.28 2.98 -3.58
C GLN A 251 -8.31 3.28 -2.43
N PHE A 252 -7.29 2.45 -2.28
CA PHE A 252 -6.07 2.79 -1.54
C PHE A 252 -5.01 3.33 -2.52
N SER A 253 -4.58 4.58 -2.33
CA SER A 253 -3.49 5.21 -3.08
C SER A 253 -2.24 5.38 -2.22
N ASN A 254 -1.13 4.77 -2.64
CA ASN A 254 0.22 4.93 -2.08
C ASN A 254 1.18 5.51 -3.13
N ASN A 255 0.66 6.34 -4.05
CA ASN A 255 1.47 6.87 -5.14
C ASN A 255 2.62 7.75 -4.62
N GLY A 256 3.85 7.44 -5.03
CA GLY A 256 5.08 8.09 -4.52
C GLY A 256 5.35 7.89 -3.02
N GLY A 257 4.48 7.20 -2.28
CA GLY A 257 4.61 6.95 -0.85
C GLY A 257 5.52 5.76 -0.54
N THR A 258 6.00 5.69 0.70
CA THR A 258 6.70 4.53 1.25
C THR A 258 5.99 4.05 2.51
N VAL A 259 5.44 2.85 2.44
CA VAL A 259 4.73 2.17 3.52
C VAL A 259 5.49 0.89 3.84
N ASN A 260 6.08 0.85 5.03
CA ASN A 260 6.82 -0.31 5.54
C ASN A 260 6.21 -0.77 6.86
N ALA A 261 5.88 -2.06 6.96
CA ALA A 261 5.47 -2.66 8.23
C ALA A 261 5.95 -4.11 8.34
N ASP A 262 6.12 -4.62 9.55
CA ASP A 262 6.37 -6.06 9.77
C ASP A 262 5.24 -6.90 9.19
N THR A 263 3.99 -6.47 9.39
CA THR A 263 2.80 -7.09 8.79
C THR A 263 1.93 -6.03 8.10
N LEU A 264 1.54 -6.30 6.85
CA LEU A 264 0.61 -5.49 6.06
C LEU A 264 -0.72 -6.24 5.88
N GLN A 265 -1.82 -5.64 6.32
CA GLN A 265 -3.18 -6.09 6.04
C GLN A 265 -3.92 -4.98 5.30
N ILE A 266 -4.32 -5.25 4.05
CA ILE A 266 -4.95 -4.25 3.18
C ILE A 266 -6.29 -4.80 2.69
N SER A 267 -7.36 -4.06 2.98
CA SER A 267 -8.72 -4.31 2.48
C SER A 267 -9.18 -3.06 1.73
N ALA A 268 -9.20 -3.13 0.40
CA ALA A 268 -9.59 -2.04 -0.48
C ALA A 268 -10.37 -2.55 -1.69
N GLN A 269 -11.09 -1.67 -2.40
CA GLN A 269 -11.66 -2.00 -3.70
C GLN A 269 -10.56 -2.15 -4.77
N SER A 270 -9.57 -1.27 -4.76
CA SER A 270 -8.43 -1.28 -5.68
C SER A 270 -7.21 -0.64 -5.04
N LEU A 271 -6.03 -0.90 -5.62
CA LEU A 271 -4.77 -0.36 -5.14
C LEU A 271 -4.05 0.41 -6.26
N SER A 272 -3.64 1.65 -5.95
CA SER A 272 -2.71 2.43 -6.77
C SER A 272 -1.41 2.61 -5.98
N ASN A 273 -0.31 2.10 -6.53
CA ASN A 273 1.05 2.13 -5.97
C ASN A 273 2.04 2.65 -7.02
N HIS A 274 1.62 3.59 -7.86
CA HIS A 274 2.46 4.17 -8.91
C HIS A 274 3.64 4.93 -8.30
N ARG A 275 4.87 4.54 -8.64
CA ARG A 275 6.12 5.03 -8.00
C ARG A 275 6.16 4.86 -6.47
N GLY A 276 5.21 4.12 -5.92
CA GLY A 276 5.09 3.87 -4.49
C GLY A 276 5.86 2.62 -4.06
N LYS A 277 6.02 2.46 -2.74
CA LYS A 277 6.60 1.26 -2.13
C LYS A 277 5.68 0.75 -1.03
N LEU A 278 5.26 -0.51 -1.16
CA LEU A 278 4.60 -1.28 -0.11
C LEU A 278 5.51 -2.46 0.24
N ILE A 279 6.05 -2.45 1.46
CA ILE A 279 7.07 -3.42 1.88
C ILE A 279 6.64 -4.07 3.19
N GLN A 280 6.35 -5.37 3.13
CA GLN A 280 6.21 -6.20 4.32
C GLN A 280 7.59 -6.69 4.76
N THR A 281 8.08 -6.21 5.90
CA THR A 281 9.41 -6.53 6.41
C THR A 281 9.43 -7.84 7.21
N GLY A 282 8.29 -8.31 7.72
CA GLY A 282 8.16 -9.60 8.38
C GLY A 282 8.16 -10.76 7.37
N THR A 283 8.39 -11.97 7.88
CA THR A 283 8.46 -13.20 7.08
C THR A 283 7.10 -13.85 6.82
N GLY A 284 6.03 -13.26 7.35
CA GLY A 284 4.66 -13.71 7.07
C GLY A 284 4.27 -13.48 5.61
N ASP A 285 3.15 -14.06 5.21
CA ASP A 285 2.63 -13.92 3.85
C ASP A 285 2.02 -12.52 3.64
N PHE A 286 2.39 -11.84 2.57
CA PHE A 286 1.76 -10.60 2.15
C PHE A 286 0.65 -10.92 1.13
N SER A 287 -0.60 -10.85 1.58
CA SER A 287 -1.76 -11.20 0.76
C SER A 287 -2.60 -9.96 0.41
N LEU A 288 -2.76 -9.70 -0.88
CA LEU A 288 -3.64 -8.68 -1.44
C LEU A 288 -4.81 -9.39 -2.13
N ASN A 289 -6.00 -9.31 -1.53
CA ASN A 289 -7.23 -9.81 -2.12
C ASN A 289 -8.14 -8.61 -2.42
N LEU A 290 -8.20 -8.20 -3.68
CA LEU A 290 -8.84 -6.95 -4.10
C LEU A 290 -9.89 -7.24 -5.18
N PRO A 291 -11.13 -6.74 -5.07
CA PRO A 291 -12.12 -6.93 -6.13
C PRO A 291 -11.74 -6.23 -7.45
N GLY A 292 -10.99 -5.13 -7.38
CA GLY A 292 -10.53 -4.33 -8.51
C GLY A 292 -9.06 -4.57 -8.87
N GLY A 293 -8.51 -3.67 -9.69
CA GLY A 293 -7.15 -3.78 -10.20
C GLY A 293 -6.07 -3.31 -9.22
N VAL A 294 -4.83 -3.69 -9.53
CA VAL A 294 -3.60 -3.22 -8.90
C VAL A 294 -2.77 -2.47 -9.92
N ASP A 295 -2.57 -1.17 -9.73
CA ASP A 295 -1.62 -0.35 -10.48
C ASP A 295 -0.31 -0.26 -9.69
N ASN A 296 0.71 -1.00 -10.12
CA ASN A 296 2.06 -1.00 -9.57
C ASN A 296 3.09 -0.42 -10.57
N ARG A 297 2.67 0.46 -11.48
CA ARG A 297 3.57 1.04 -12.48
C ARG A 297 4.70 1.80 -11.81
N GLU A 298 5.94 1.52 -12.20
CA GLU A 298 7.15 2.12 -11.59
C GLU A 298 7.25 1.92 -10.06
N GLY A 299 6.40 1.07 -9.48
CA GLY A 299 6.26 0.85 -8.04
C GLY A 299 6.94 -0.41 -7.54
N LEU A 300 6.90 -0.61 -6.23
CA LEU A 300 7.40 -1.79 -5.53
C LEU A 300 6.31 -2.38 -4.62
N LEU A 301 5.99 -3.66 -4.85
CA LEU A 301 5.31 -4.52 -3.89
C LEU A 301 6.32 -5.59 -3.44
N ALA A 302 6.67 -5.63 -2.17
CA ALA A 302 7.68 -6.56 -1.67
C ALA A 302 7.30 -7.16 -0.32
N ALA A 303 7.67 -8.43 -0.13
CA ALA A 303 7.63 -9.08 1.18
C ALA A 303 8.86 -9.97 1.38
N ASN A 304 9.26 -10.14 2.63
CA ASN A 304 10.26 -11.16 3.00
C ASN A 304 9.66 -12.58 3.00
N GLY A 305 8.35 -12.72 3.17
CA GLY A 305 7.61 -13.97 2.99
C GLY A 305 7.03 -14.14 1.58
N ALA A 306 6.02 -15.01 1.46
CA ALA A 306 5.30 -15.17 0.19
C ALA A 306 4.50 -13.91 -0.15
N VAL A 307 4.31 -13.66 -1.45
CA VAL A 307 3.41 -12.62 -1.95
C VAL A 307 2.26 -13.29 -2.68
N ARG A 308 1.02 -13.04 -2.27
CA ARG A 308 -0.19 -13.50 -2.95
C ARG A 308 -1.02 -12.32 -3.39
N LEU A 309 -1.28 -12.23 -4.68
CA LEU A 309 -2.12 -11.19 -5.28
C LEU A 309 -3.31 -11.87 -5.96
N ASP A 310 -4.52 -11.65 -5.44
CA ASP A 310 -5.80 -12.01 -6.07
C ASP A 310 -6.54 -10.70 -6.40
N ALA A 311 -6.67 -10.39 -7.69
CA ALA A 311 -7.19 -9.11 -8.16
C ALA A 311 -7.95 -9.20 -9.49
N LEU A 312 -8.62 -8.12 -9.91
CA LEU A 312 -9.15 -8.05 -11.27
C LEU A 312 -8.03 -8.04 -12.32
N SER A 313 -6.99 -7.24 -12.10
CA SER A 313 -5.87 -7.08 -13.04
C SER A 313 -4.63 -6.58 -12.30
N LEU A 314 -3.47 -6.70 -12.95
CA LEU A 314 -2.21 -6.15 -12.48
C LEU A 314 -1.52 -5.38 -13.60
N ASP A 315 -1.29 -4.09 -13.41
CA ASP A 315 -0.39 -3.27 -14.22
C ASP A 315 0.93 -3.08 -13.47
N ASN A 316 1.94 -3.86 -13.81
CA ASN A 316 3.28 -3.84 -13.24
C ASN A 316 4.32 -3.25 -14.20
N ARG A 317 3.90 -2.39 -15.15
CA ARG A 317 4.84 -1.84 -16.13
C ARG A 317 5.94 -1.03 -15.47
N ARG A 318 7.20 -1.35 -15.76
CA ARG A 318 8.40 -0.79 -15.09
C ARG A 318 8.41 -0.96 -13.56
N GLY A 319 7.47 -1.74 -13.02
CA GLY A 319 7.32 -1.99 -11.59
C GLY A 319 8.03 -3.28 -11.17
N LYS A 320 7.97 -3.55 -9.87
CA LYS A 320 8.52 -4.76 -9.25
C LYS A 320 7.52 -5.35 -8.27
N VAL A 321 7.23 -6.63 -8.43
CA VAL A 321 6.58 -7.47 -7.40
C VAL A 321 7.59 -8.53 -6.98
N GLN A 322 7.89 -8.59 -5.68
CA GLN A 322 8.96 -9.43 -5.16
C GLN A 322 8.54 -10.19 -3.90
N ALA A 323 8.59 -11.52 -3.97
CA ALA A 323 8.69 -12.39 -2.80
C ALA A 323 10.18 -12.71 -2.56
N ALA A 324 10.74 -12.19 -1.47
CA ALA A 324 12.15 -12.33 -1.14
C ALA A 324 12.42 -13.56 -0.24
N GLN A 325 13.68 -13.75 0.17
CA GLN A 325 14.15 -14.82 1.05
C GLN A 325 13.76 -16.23 0.57
N SER A 326 12.74 -16.85 1.17
CA SER A 326 12.21 -18.15 0.79
C SER A 326 10.75 -18.06 0.30
N GLY A 327 10.28 -16.86 -0.02
CA GLY A 327 8.92 -16.59 -0.47
C GLY A 327 8.66 -17.03 -1.91
N SER A 328 7.45 -17.56 -2.12
CA SER A 328 6.87 -17.80 -3.45
C SER A 328 5.96 -16.63 -3.84
N LEU A 329 5.83 -16.37 -5.14
CA LEU A 329 4.93 -15.35 -5.69
C LEU A 329 3.75 -16.03 -6.37
N GLN A 330 2.54 -15.70 -5.93
CA GLN A 330 1.30 -16.06 -6.59
C GLN A 330 0.61 -14.79 -7.12
N VAL A 331 0.35 -14.76 -8.43
CA VAL A 331 -0.47 -13.74 -9.09
C VAL A 331 -1.67 -14.44 -9.71
N LYS A 332 -2.85 -14.16 -9.18
CA LYS A 332 -4.12 -14.64 -9.69
C LYS A 332 -4.98 -13.45 -10.09
N THR A 333 -5.37 -13.40 -11.36
CA THR A 333 -6.24 -12.34 -11.88
C THR A 333 -7.34 -12.90 -12.76
N THR A 334 -8.50 -12.25 -12.75
CA THR A 334 -9.61 -12.58 -13.67
C THR A 334 -9.49 -11.85 -15.01
N GLY A 335 -8.77 -10.74 -15.04
CA GLY A 335 -8.33 -9.99 -16.22
C GLY A 335 -6.83 -10.18 -16.47
N ALA A 336 -6.23 -9.25 -17.22
CA ALA A 336 -4.85 -9.34 -17.69
C ALA A 336 -3.79 -8.94 -16.64
N VAL A 337 -2.58 -9.46 -16.84
CA VAL A 337 -1.35 -9.03 -16.17
C VAL A 337 -0.44 -8.38 -17.20
N ASP A 338 -0.11 -7.10 -16.99
CA ASP A 338 0.85 -6.34 -17.78
C ASP A 338 2.15 -6.17 -17.00
N ASN A 339 3.21 -6.85 -17.42
CA ASN A 339 4.54 -6.81 -16.83
C ASN A 339 5.56 -6.21 -17.80
N GLN A 340 5.14 -5.34 -18.74
CA GLN A 340 6.09 -4.78 -19.71
C GLN A 340 7.19 -3.98 -19.02
N GLN A 341 8.45 -4.27 -19.33
CA GLN A 341 9.62 -3.68 -18.66
C GLN A 341 9.63 -3.86 -17.13
N GLY A 342 8.73 -4.68 -16.60
CA GLY A 342 8.52 -4.94 -15.18
C GLY A 342 9.24 -6.20 -14.72
N ARG A 343 9.14 -6.47 -13.42
CA ARG A 343 9.73 -7.66 -12.78
C ARG A 343 8.74 -8.34 -11.85
N LEU A 344 8.49 -9.62 -12.08
CA LEU A 344 7.82 -10.53 -11.15
C LEU A 344 8.85 -11.54 -10.65
N LEU A 345 9.22 -11.42 -9.38
CA LEU A 345 10.34 -12.17 -8.80
C LEU A 345 9.88 -12.98 -7.59
N ALA A 346 10.26 -14.25 -7.55
CA ALA A 346 10.18 -15.08 -6.36
C ALA A 346 11.52 -15.73 -6.08
N SER A 347 11.88 -15.81 -4.81
CA SER A 347 13.03 -16.61 -4.40
C SER A 347 12.77 -18.11 -4.55
N ARG A 348 11.52 -18.57 -4.38
CA ARG A 348 11.12 -19.96 -4.65
C ARG A 348 10.25 -20.07 -5.89
N ASP A 349 8.97 -20.37 -5.74
CA ASP A 349 8.08 -20.69 -6.85
C ASP A 349 7.35 -19.44 -7.37
N ILE A 350 7.07 -19.43 -8.67
CA ILE A 350 6.13 -18.48 -9.29
C ILE A 350 4.91 -19.23 -9.79
N LEU A 351 3.73 -18.75 -9.41
CA LEU A 351 2.45 -19.18 -9.97
C LEU A 351 1.69 -17.96 -10.52
N ILE A 352 1.45 -17.94 -11.83
CA ILE A 352 0.66 -16.91 -12.50
C ILE A 352 -0.57 -17.59 -13.10
N ASN A 353 -1.76 -17.14 -12.72
CA ASN A 353 -3.04 -17.57 -13.28
C ASN A 353 -3.85 -16.33 -13.68
N THR A 354 -3.96 -16.06 -14.97
CA THR A 354 -4.52 -14.79 -15.50
C THR A 354 -5.35 -15.04 -16.77
N GLN A 355 -6.11 -14.05 -17.23
CA GLN A 355 -6.74 -14.13 -18.55
C GLN A 355 -5.70 -14.05 -19.66
N ALA A 356 -4.82 -13.06 -19.61
CA ALA A 356 -3.74 -12.82 -20.57
C ALA A 356 -2.50 -12.29 -19.82
N LEU A 357 -1.32 -12.51 -20.40
CA LEU A 357 -0.04 -12.07 -19.81
C LEU A 357 0.80 -11.35 -20.85
N ASN A 358 1.21 -10.12 -20.54
CA ASN A 358 2.24 -9.43 -21.29
C ASN A 358 3.52 -9.34 -20.43
N ASN A 359 4.61 -9.94 -20.89
CA ASN A 359 5.95 -9.88 -20.31
C ASN A 359 6.98 -9.28 -21.29
N ASP A 360 6.54 -8.45 -22.24
CA ASP A 360 7.43 -7.87 -23.24
C ASP A 360 8.49 -6.99 -22.57
N ASN A 361 9.76 -7.18 -22.94
CA ASN A 361 10.90 -6.53 -22.27
C ASN A 361 10.94 -6.72 -20.74
N GLY A 362 10.14 -7.65 -20.19
CA GLY A 362 9.97 -7.90 -18.76
C GLY A 362 10.75 -9.11 -18.28
N LEU A 363 10.73 -9.32 -16.96
CA LEU A 363 11.31 -10.50 -16.31
C LEU A 363 10.29 -11.18 -15.40
N ILE A 364 10.15 -12.49 -15.57
CA ILE A 364 9.50 -13.40 -14.63
C ILE A 364 10.55 -14.41 -14.17
N SER A 365 10.83 -14.49 -12.86
CA SER A 365 11.94 -15.31 -12.34
C SER A 365 11.59 -16.04 -11.04
N ALA A 366 11.63 -17.37 -11.10
CA ALA A 366 11.62 -18.27 -9.94
C ALA A 366 13.06 -18.72 -9.64
N ALA A 367 13.73 -18.02 -8.72
CA ALA A 367 15.19 -18.08 -8.57
C ALA A 367 15.73 -19.43 -8.06
N ALA A 368 14.97 -20.14 -7.22
CA ALA A 368 15.35 -21.46 -6.70
C ALA A 368 14.21 -22.49 -6.77
N GLY A 369 13.06 -22.12 -7.33
CA GLY A 369 11.87 -22.96 -7.40
C GLY A 369 11.34 -23.15 -8.82
N THR A 370 10.11 -23.64 -8.90
CA THR A 370 9.38 -23.95 -10.12
C THR A 370 8.56 -22.76 -10.61
N GLY A 371 8.28 -22.72 -11.91
CA GLY A 371 7.39 -21.73 -12.51
C GLY A 371 6.16 -22.41 -13.08
N ARG A 372 4.99 -21.81 -12.86
CA ARG A 372 3.74 -22.22 -13.52
C ARG A 372 2.99 -20.99 -14.00
N ILE A 373 2.80 -20.89 -15.30
CA ILE A 373 2.07 -19.82 -15.97
C ILE A 373 0.86 -20.44 -16.64
N LYS A 374 -0.33 -20.05 -16.21
CA LYS A 374 -1.60 -20.46 -16.80
C LYS A 374 -2.35 -19.23 -17.27
N THR A 375 -2.65 -19.19 -18.57
CA THR A 375 -3.49 -18.15 -19.18
C THR A 375 -4.62 -18.77 -19.98
N GLN A 376 -5.74 -18.06 -20.10
CA GLN A 376 -6.83 -18.46 -20.99
C GLN A 376 -6.60 -17.97 -22.43
N GLN A 377 -5.85 -16.88 -22.58
CA GLN A 377 -5.54 -16.23 -23.84
C GLN A 377 -4.03 -16.23 -24.07
N ALA A 378 -3.54 -15.29 -24.88
CA ALA A 378 -2.14 -15.18 -25.26
C ALA A 378 -1.21 -14.83 -24.08
N VAL A 379 0.00 -15.38 -24.15
CA VAL A 379 1.19 -14.91 -23.44
C VAL A 379 2.10 -14.21 -24.45
N SER A 380 2.46 -12.97 -24.18
CA SER A 380 3.52 -12.26 -24.91
C SER A 380 4.78 -12.18 -24.05
N ASN A 381 5.92 -12.53 -24.62
CA ASN A 381 7.25 -12.49 -24.02
C ASN A 381 8.25 -11.91 -25.04
N THR A 382 7.81 -10.93 -25.85
CA THR A 382 8.63 -10.34 -26.91
C THR A 382 9.79 -9.58 -26.29
N GLU A 383 11.03 -9.92 -26.66
CA GLU A 383 12.25 -9.39 -26.02
C GLU A 383 12.27 -9.57 -24.48
N GLY A 384 11.37 -10.40 -23.94
CA GLY A 384 11.19 -10.65 -22.53
C GLY A 384 11.96 -11.90 -22.08
N ARG A 385 12.01 -12.09 -20.76
CA ARG A 385 12.62 -13.28 -20.15
C ARG A 385 11.70 -13.93 -19.13
N MET A 386 11.49 -15.24 -19.30
CA MET A 386 10.86 -16.10 -18.30
C MET A 386 11.87 -17.15 -17.87
N GLU A 387 12.14 -17.24 -16.57
CA GLU A 387 13.13 -18.18 -16.03
C GLU A 387 12.68 -18.88 -14.75
N SER A 388 13.12 -20.13 -14.60
CA SER A 388 12.92 -20.93 -13.39
C SER A 388 14.14 -21.81 -13.15
N ALA A 389 14.63 -21.86 -11.91
CA ALA A 389 15.68 -22.81 -11.55
C ALA A 389 15.19 -24.27 -11.51
N GLY A 390 13.87 -24.47 -11.38
CA GLY A 390 13.19 -25.75 -11.50
C GLY A 390 12.45 -25.88 -12.83
N ARG A 391 11.41 -26.72 -12.82
CA ARG A 391 10.53 -26.90 -13.97
C ARG A 391 9.67 -25.65 -14.21
N LEU A 392 9.53 -25.25 -15.46
CA LEU A 392 8.60 -24.23 -15.93
C LEU A 392 7.49 -24.86 -16.78
N ASP A 393 6.25 -24.75 -16.31
CA ASP A 393 5.04 -25.12 -17.06
C ASP A 393 4.36 -23.84 -17.58
N ILE A 394 4.11 -23.78 -18.89
CA ILE A 394 3.33 -22.72 -19.54
C ILE A 394 2.11 -23.38 -20.20
N SER A 395 0.91 -22.97 -19.79
CA SER A 395 -0.36 -23.37 -20.40
C SER A 395 -1.11 -22.12 -20.84
N ALA A 396 -1.36 -21.94 -22.13
CA ALA A 396 -1.88 -20.70 -22.68
C ALA A 396 -2.69 -20.91 -23.98
N GLY A 397 -3.44 -19.90 -24.41
CA GLY A 397 -4.07 -19.91 -25.73
C GLY A 397 -3.03 -19.85 -26.87
N SER A 398 -2.00 -19.03 -26.69
CA SER A 398 -0.84 -18.93 -27.58
C SER A 398 0.36 -18.36 -26.82
N LEU A 399 1.56 -18.54 -27.35
CA LEU A 399 2.78 -17.95 -26.80
C LEU A 399 3.56 -17.24 -27.91
N ASN A 400 3.71 -15.93 -27.77
CA ASN A 400 4.67 -15.14 -28.54
C ASN A 400 5.95 -14.97 -27.72
N ASN A 401 7.02 -15.64 -28.15
CA ASN A 401 8.37 -15.56 -27.63
C ASN A 401 9.34 -14.96 -28.67
N HIS A 402 8.85 -14.09 -29.56
CA HIS A 402 9.65 -13.42 -30.57
C HIS A 402 10.80 -12.64 -29.94
N GLN A 403 12.05 -12.97 -30.31
CA GLN A 403 13.27 -12.43 -29.67
C GLN A 403 13.34 -12.59 -28.13
N GLY A 404 12.42 -13.35 -27.55
CA GLY A 404 12.33 -13.60 -26.12
C GLY A 404 13.18 -14.79 -25.70
N THR A 405 13.35 -14.95 -24.40
CA THR A 405 13.99 -16.13 -23.81
C THR A 405 13.10 -16.78 -22.76
N VAL A 406 12.90 -18.09 -22.91
CA VAL A 406 12.35 -18.97 -21.86
C VAL A 406 13.44 -19.96 -21.49
N VAL A 407 13.79 -20.02 -20.20
CA VAL A 407 14.82 -20.95 -19.71
C VAL A 407 14.41 -21.61 -18.41
N SER A 408 14.67 -22.92 -18.30
CA SER A 408 14.34 -23.66 -17.09
C SER A 408 15.17 -24.94 -16.93
N ASP A 409 15.09 -25.57 -15.76
CA ASP A 409 15.64 -26.91 -15.58
C ASP A 409 14.84 -27.96 -16.36
N GLY A 410 13.52 -27.82 -16.44
CA GLY A 410 12.65 -28.61 -17.30
C GLY A 410 11.54 -27.74 -17.89
N LEU A 411 11.25 -27.85 -19.18
CA LEU A 411 10.28 -26.97 -19.85
C LEU A 411 9.08 -27.75 -20.40
N SER A 412 7.88 -27.26 -20.13
CA SER A 412 6.66 -27.76 -20.76
C SER A 412 5.78 -26.61 -21.21
N VAL A 413 5.47 -26.57 -22.50
CA VAL A 413 4.63 -25.56 -23.12
C VAL A 413 3.45 -26.26 -23.76
N THR A 414 2.24 -25.99 -23.27
CA THR A 414 0.99 -26.56 -23.78
C THR A 414 0.07 -25.44 -24.23
N LEU A 415 -0.22 -25.39 -25.54
CA LEU A 415 -0.95 -24.30 -26.16
C LEU A 415 -2.22 -24.81 -26.86
N ASP A 416 -3.29 -24.02 -26.82
CA ASP A 416 -4.48 -24.28 -27.65
C ASP A 416 -4.26 -23.84 -29.11
N GLY A 417 -3.31 -22.95 -29.34
CA GLY A 417 -2.99 -22.32 -30.63
C GLY A 417 -1.52 -22.39 -30.97
N ALA A 418 -0.96 -21.25 -31.39
CA ALA A 418 0.39 -21.15 -31.96
C ALA A 418 1.46 -20.79 -30.91
N LEU A 419 2.66 -21.31 -31.13
CA LEU A 419 3.92 -20.82 -30.58
C LEU A 419 4.68 -20.06 -31.66
N ASP A 420 4.95 -18.78 -31.43
CA ASP A 420 5.94 -18.00 -32.18
C ASP A 420 7.22 -17.89 -31.35
N ASN A 421 8.28 -18.57 -31.77
CA ASN A 421 9.63 -18.51 -31.20
C ASN A 421 10.62 -17.93 -32.24
N THR A 422 10.13 -17.09 -33.16
CA THR A 422 10.96 -16.50 -34.22
C THR A 422 12.06 -15.65 -33.62
N SER A 423 13.32 -15.92 -33.97
CA SER A 423 14.49 -15.31 -33.31
C SER A 423 14.55 -15.46 -31.78
N GLY A 424 13.65 -16.26 -31.20
CA GLY A 424 13.53 -16.50 -29.76
C GLY A 424 14.34 -17.71 -29.30
N ARG A 425 14.30 -17.96 -27.99
CA ARG A 425 15.00 -19.08 -27.36
C ARG A 425 14.07 -19.79 -26.38
N LEU A 426 13.90 -21.10 -26.57
CA LEU A 426 13.37 -22.02 -25.56
C LEU A 426 14.50 -22.97 -25.13
N LEU A 427 14.91 -22.88 -23.87
CA LEU A 427 16.05 -23.62 -23.34
C LEU A 427 15.62 -24.44 -22.12
N SER A 428 15.96 -25.72 -22.12
CA SER A 428 15.75 -26.63 -20.98
C SER A 428 17.03 -27.38 -20.66
N GLN A 429 17.41 -27.45 -19.38
CA GLN A 429 18.57 -28.26 -18.95
C GLN A 429 18.26 -29.76 -18.91
N LYS A 430 16.99 -30.13 -18.78
CA LYS A 430 16.45 -31.49 -18.82
C LYS A 430 15.41 -31.55 -19.93
N THR A 431 14.32 -32.29 -19.73
CA THR A 431 13.30 -32.52 -20.75
C THR A 431 12.65 -31.22 -21.21
N LEU A 432 12.36 -31.12 -22.50
CA LEU A 432 11.58 -30.05 -23.12
C LEU A 432 10.38 -30.65 -23.86
N SER A 433 9.18 -30.17 -23.58
CA SER A 433 7.98 -30.56 -24.33
C SER A 433 7.24 -29.32 -24.83
N VAL A 434 6.85 -29.32 -26.09
CA VAL A 434 5.95 -28.32 -26.67
C VAL A 434 4.79 -29.05 -27.35
N SER A 435 3.56 -28.68 -27.02
CA SER A 435 2.36 -29.15 -27.68
C SER A 435 1.47 -27.97 -28.11
N GLY A 436 0.96 -27.96 -29.33
CA GLY A 436 0.11 -26.88 -29.84
C GLY A 436 -0.51 -27.19 -31.21
N ARG A 437 -0.92 -26.15 -31.93
CA ARG A 437 -1.41 -26.25 -33.32
C ARG A 437 -0.43 -25.73 -34.36
N GLU A 438 0.51 -24.89 -33.95
CA GLU A 438 1.54 -24.36 -34.82
C GLU A 438 2.77 -24.01 -33.98
N LEU A 439 3.95 -24.24 -34.54
CA LEU A 439 5.23 -23.88 -33.95
C LEU A 439 6.09 -23.23 -35.04
N VAL A 440 6.32 -21.93 -34.90
CA VAL A 440 7.27 -21.20 -35.74
C VAL A 440 8.51 -20.92 -34.91
N SER A 441 9.65 -21.47 -35.30
CA SER A 441 10.95 -21.25 -34.67
C SER A 441 11.99 -20.82 -35.70
N ASP A 442 11.54 -20.10 -36.73
CA ASP A 442 12.39 -19.54 -37.77
C ASP A 442 13.41 -18.59 -37.14
N ASP A 443 14.69 -18.75 -37.49
CA ASP A 443 15.81 -18.03 -36.86
C ASP A 443 15.88 -18.23 -35.32
N GLY A 444 15.09 -19.12 -34.73
CA GLY A 444 14.98 -19.34 -33.30
C GLY A 444 15.83 -20.53 -32.81
N LEU A 445 15.74 -20.79 -31.51
CA LEU A 445 16.35 -21.95 -30.85
C LEU A 445 15.34 -22.67 -29.96
N ILE A 446 15.34 -23.99 -30.04
CA ILE A 446 14.65 -24.87 -29.09
C ILE A 446 15.64 -25.96 -28.69
N GLN A 447 16.11 -25.94 -27.45
CA GLN A 447 17.21 -26.79 -27.00
C GLN A 447 16.90 -27.48 -25.67
N SER A 448 17.19 -28.78 -25.61
CA SER A 448 16.96 -29.65 -24.45
C SER A 448 18.25 -30.36 -24.05
N GLY A 449 18.58 -30.33 -22.76
CA GLY A 449 19.67 -31.11 -22.18
C GLY A 449 19.30 -32.58 -21.89
N SER A 450 18.04 -32.98 -22.10
CA SER A 450 17.59 -34.37 -22.09
C SER A 450 16.67 -34.62 -23.28
N ASP A 451 15.57 -35.35 -23.11
CA ASP A 451 14.67 -35.67 -24.21
C ASP A 451 13.86 -34.44 -24.65
N MET A 452 13.42 -34.42 -25.90
CA MET A 452 12.62 -33.34 -26.46
C MET A 452 11.42 -33.91 -27.23
N THR A 453 10.24 -33.36 -26.96
CA THR A 453 9.02 -33.65 -27.72
C THR A 453 8.43 -32.36 -28.29
N LEU A 454 8.20 -32.32 -29.60
CA LEU A 454 7.50 -31.24 -30.28
C LEU A 454 6.28 -31.83 -31.00
N ASP A 455 5.08 -31.52 -30.53
CA ASP A 455 3.82 -32.06 -31.06
C ASP A 455 2.88 -30.92 -31.49
N VAL A 456 2.82 -30.65 -32.79
CA VAL A 456 1.85 -29.72 -33.37
C VAL A 456 0.68 -30.44 -34.05
N GLN A 457 0.48 -31.72 -33.75
CA GLN A 457 -0.60 -32.56 -34.29
C GLN A 457 -0.61 -32.53 -35.83
N ASP A 458 -1.72 -32.11 -36.46
CA ASP A 458 -1.84 -31.96 -37.92
C ASP A 458 -1.43 -30.54 -38.41
N GLY A 459 -0.82 -29.76 -37.52
CA GLY A 459 -0.40 -28.39 -37.74
C GLY A 459 0.98 -28.23 -38.39
N VAL A 460 1.50 -27.00 -38.36
CA VAL A 460 2.78 -26.65 -39.00
C VAL A 460 3.88 -26.48 -37.96
N LEU A 461 5.04 -27.10 -38.22
CA LEU A 461 6.30 -26.85 -37.53
C LEU A 461 7.28 -26.22 -38.53
N SER A 462 7.64 -24.96 -38.32
CA SER A 462 8.66 -24.24 -39.11
C SER A 462 9.92 -24.02 -38.27
N ASN A 463 11.08 -24.41 -38.82
CA ASN A 463 12.40 -24.28 -38.20
C ASN A 463 13.42 -23.76 -39.22
N ARG A 464 13.04 -22.74 -39.98
CA ARG A 464 13.85 -22.26 -41.10
C ARG A 464 15.02 -21.40 -40.64
N ASN A 465 16.08 -21.37 -41.46
CA ASN A 465 17.26 -20.53 -41.26
C ASN A 465 18.00 -20.74 -39.93
N THR A 466 17.83 -21.90 -39.30
CA THR A 466 18.46 -22.20 -38.00
C THR A 466 19.76 -22.99 -38.11
N LYS A 467 20.20 -23.34 -39.34
CA LYS A 467 21.35 -24.25 -39.58
C LYS A 467 22.64 -23.86 -38.87
N THR A 468 22.98 -22.58 -38.85
CA THR A 468 24.22 -22.06 -38.24
C THR A 468 24.08 -21.75 -36.75
N ARG A 469 22.86 -21.83 -36.20
CA ARG A 469 22.55 -21.49 -34.80
C ARG A 469 22.29 -22.71 -33.93
N GLY A 470 22.16 -23.90 -34.54
CA GLY A 470 21.86 -25.15 -33.86
C GLY A 470 20.36 -25.45 -33.67
N GLY A 471 19.49 -24.58 -34.20
CA GLY A 471 18.03 -24.75 -34.30
C GLY A 471 17.35 -25.56 -33.19
N ILE A 472 16.75 -26.68 -33.59
CA ILE A 472 16.11 -27.64 -32.72
C ILE A 472 17.14 -28.71 -32.34
N SER A 473 17.51 -28.81 -31.06
CA SER A 473 18.52 -29.78 -30.62
C SER A 473 18.19 -30.42 -29.28
N SER A 474 18.20 -31.76 -29.26
CA SER A 474 18.00 -32.58 -28.07
C SER A 474 19.28 -33.31 -27.71
N ALA A 475 19.75 -33.22 -26.46
CA ALA A 475 20.83 -34.06 -25.94
C ALA A 475 20.36 -35.49 -25.59
N GLY A 476 19.05 -35.75 -25.64
CA GLY A 476 18.44 -37.06 -25.55
C GLY A 476 17.74 -37.46 -26.84
N THR A 477 16.60 -38.14 -26.70
CA THR A 477 15.73 -38.49 -27.82
C THR A 477 15.01 -37.23 -28.33
N LEU A 478 14.83 -37.13 -29.65
CA LEU A 478 13.99 -36.10 -30.26
C LEU A 478 12.75 -36.74 -30.91
N THR A 479 11.57 -36.37 -30.45
CA THR A 479 10.30 -36.80 -31.04
C THR A 479 9.56 -35.59 -31.62
N VAL A 480 9.22 -35.65 -32.90
CA VAL A 480 8.50 -34.60 -33.61
C VAL A 480 7.25 -35.19 -34.26
N ARG A 481 6.11 -34.54 -34.03
CA ARG A 481 4.83 -34.81 -34.70
C ARG A 481 4.27 -33.52 -35.30
N ALA A 482 4.00 -33.52 -36.59
CA ALA A 482 3.42 -32.38 -37.31
C ALA A 482 2.57 -32.82 -38.51
N GLY A 483 1.67 -31.98 -39.00
CA GLY A 483 1.04 -32.15 -40.32
C GLY A 483 1.99 -31.72 -41.42
N MET A 484 2.70 -30.61 -41.22
CA MET A 484 3.76 -30.14 -42.11
C MET A 484 5.00 -29.77 -41.30
N LEU A 485 6.16 -30.27 -41.70
CA LEU A 485 7.46 -29.89 -41.16
C LEU A 485 8.29 -29.17 -42.21
N ASN A 486 8.57 -27.89 -41.98
CA ASN A 486 9.44 -27.06 -42.80
C ASN A 486 10.77 -26.79 -42.07
N ASN A 487 11.81 -27.51 -42.49
CA ASN A 487 13.18 -27.40 -41.99
C ASN A 487 14.12 -26.82 -43.05
N GLN A 488 13.63 -25.95 -43.96
CA GLN A 488 14.47 -25.33 -44.99
C GLN A 488 15.61 -24.51 -44.38
N GLN A 489 16.86 -24.80 -44.78
CA GLN A 489 18.05 -24.19 -44.16
C GLN A 489 18.04 -24.28 -42.61
N GLY A 490 17.32 -25.26 -42.07
CA GLY A 490 17.15 -25.50 -40.65
C GLY A 490 18.13 -26.55 -40.11
N PHE A 491 18.22 -26.63 -38.79
CA PHE A 491 18.92 -27.72 -38.10
C PHE A 491 18.00 -28.36 -37.07
N MET A 492 17.89 -29.68 -37.15
CA MET A 492 17.18 -30.51 -36.19
C MET A 492 18.04 -31.74 -35.87
N ALA A 493 18.40 -31.93 -34.60
CA ALA A 493 19.22 -33.07 -34.19
C ALA A 493 18.87 -33.65 -32.81
N GLY A 494 19.01 -34.97 -32.68
CA GLY A 494 18.96 -35.70 -31.40
C GLY A 494 20.29 -36.42 -31.14
N GLN A 495 20.83 -36.34 -29.92
CA GLN A 495 22.04 -37.09 -29.55
C GLN A 495 21.73 -38.56 -29.20
N LYS A 496 20.45 -38.92 -29.06
CA LYS A 496 19.96 -40.30 -29.09
C LYS A 496 19.03 -40.47 -30.30
N ASP A 497 17.99 -41.30 -30.19
CA ASP A 497 17.06 -41.55 -31.28
C ASP A 497 16.33 -40.27 -31.71
N MET A 498 16.03 -40.18 -33.00
CA MET A 498 15.12 -39.20 -33.57
C MET A 498 13.94 -39.90 -34.23
N THR A 499 12.73 -39.53 -33.84
CA THR A 499 11.48 -39.95 -34.49
C THR A 499 10.77 -38.73 -35.03
N LEU A 500 10.55 -38.69 -36.35
CA LEU A 500 9.85 -37.62 -37.05
C LEU A 500 8.62 -38.23 -37.74
N ASN A 501 7.44 -37.77 -37.33
CA ASN A 501 6.18 -38.10 -37.98
C ASN A 501 5.57 -36.81 -38.56
N ALA A 502 5.57 -36.69 -39.89
CA ALA A 502 5.03 -35.54 -40.61
C ALA A 502 4.04 -35.98 -41.70
N GLY A 503 3.02 -35.19 -41.99
CA GLY A 503 2.23 -35.38 -43.23
C GLY A 503 3.05 -35.00 -44.47
N MET A 504 3.75 -33.87 -44.39
CA MET A 504 4.67 -33.35 -45.41
C MET A 504 5.99 -32.89 -44.78
N LEU A 505 7.12 -33.21 -45.43
CA LEU A 505 8.45 -32.84 -44.96
C LEU A 505 9.22 -32.05 -46.04
N ASP A 506 9.54 -30.77 -45.74
CA ASP A 506 10.46 -29.97 -46.53
C ASP A 506 11.77 -29.74 -45.77
N ASN A 507 12.83 -30.43 -46.17
CA ASN A 507 14.16 -30.31 -45.58
C ASN A 507 15.20 -29.72 -46.57
N ARG A 508 14.77 -28.90 -47.54
CA ARG A 508 15.71 -28.36 -48.54
C ARG A 508 16.81 -27.53 -47.89
N GLN A 509 18.07 -27.87 -48.15
CA GLN A 509 19.26 -27.25 -47.55
C GLN A 509 19.36 -27.35 -46.01
N GLY A 510 18.45 -28.08 -45.37
CA GLY A 510 18.39 -28.31 -43.93
C GLY A 510 19.19 -29.54 -43.48
N VAL A 511 19.26 -29.73 -42.16
CA VAL A 511 19.92 -30.86 -41.50
C VAL A 511 18.93 -31.55 -40.58
N LEU A 512 18.77 -32.87 -40.76
CA LEU A 512 18.13 -33.79 -39.83
C LEU A 512 19.20 -34.81 -39.41
N GLY A 513 19.46 -34.99 -38.11
CA GLY A 513 20.54 -35.86 -37.66
C GLY A 513 20.30 -36.53 -36.32
N SER A 514 20.60 -37.82 -36.23
CA SER A 514 20.63 -38.58 -34.98
C SER A 514 22.02 -39.21 -34.80
N GLN A 515 22.50 -39.33 -33.55
CA GLN A 515 23.68 -40.16 -33.23
C GLN A 515 23.30 -41.63 -32.93
N ALA A 516 22.02 -41.96 -32.89
CA ALA A 516 21.48 -43.31 -32.76
C ALA A 516 20.54 -43.60 -33.95
N SER A 517 19.28 -43.96 -33.71
CA SER A 517 18.33 -44.27 -34.79
C SER A 517 17.63 -43.01 -35.30
N LEU A 518 17.58 -42.83 -36.63
CA LEU A 518 16.73 -41.83 -37.28
C LEU A 518 15.56 -42.51 -37.97
N GLN A 519 14.34 -42.27 -37.48
CA GLN A 519 13.09 -42.75 -38.08
C GLN A 519 12.29 -41.57 -38.62
N ILE A 520 11.98 -41.60 -39.91
CA ILE A 520 11.19 -40.58 -40.60
C ILE A 520 9.99 -41.26 -41.24
N SER A 521 8.80 -40.85 -40.81
CA SER A 521 7.52 -41.18 -41.43
C SER A 521 6.95 -39.90 -42.04
N SER A 522 6.89 -39.84 -43.37
CA SER A 522 6.31 -38.72 -44.12
C SER A 522 5.31 -39.23 -45.16
N GLY A 523 4.21 -38.51 -45.40
CA GLY A 523 3.20 -38.87 -46.40
C GLY A 523 3.66 -38.59 -47.84
N THR A 524 4.15 -37.37 -48.08
CA THR A 524 4.75 -36.93 -49.37
C THR A 524 5.88 -35.95 -49.15
#